data_AF-A0A963EI19-F1
#
_entry.id   AF-A0A963EI19-F1
#
_cell.length_a   1.000
_cell.length_b   1.000
_cell.length_c   1.000
_cell.angle_alpha   90.00
_cell.angle_beta   90.00
_cell.angle_gamma   90.00
#
_symmetry.space_group_name_H-M   'P 1'
#
loop_
_entity.id
_entity.type
_entity.pdbx_description
1 polymer ?
#
loop_
_entity_poly.entity_id
_entity_poly.type
_entity_poly.pdbx_seq_one_letter_code
_entity_poly.pdbx_strand_id
1 'polypeptide(L)' 'SRCSMCHAREPLWEGVAIAPKGVHLETPEDIWMNRHGIEMQAVRTHAMPPGNITEVEEDERRVIAAWLAAGAPLQ' A
#
# COMPACT_ATOMS: atom_id res chain seq x y z
N SER A 1 -3.09 -8.09 -0.79
CA SER A 1 -1.84 -8.86 -0.67
C SER A 1 -0.60 -8.12 -1.15
N ARG A 2 -0.66 -7.28 -2.20
CA ARG A 2 0.54 -6.60 -2.74
C ARG A 2 1.30 -5.73 -1.72
N CYS A 3 0.60 -4.94 -0.92
CA CYS A 3 1.23 -4.04 0.06
C CYS A 3 1.79 -4.79 1.27
N SER A 4 1.04 -5.75 1.78
CA SER A 4 1.36 -6.51 3.00
C SER A 4 2.62 -7.37 2.86
N MET A 5 3.01 -7.77 1.64
CA MET A 5 4.25 -8.53 1.43
C MET A 5 5.50 -7.81 1.96
N CYS A 6 5.54 -6.48 1.86
CA CYS A 6 6.64 -5.65 2.37
C CYS A 6 6.28 -4.88 3.64
N HIS A 7 4.99 -4.65 3.89
CA HIS A 7 4.48 -3.80 4.97
C HIS A 7 3.72 -4.58 6.06
N ALA A 8 3.90 -5.89 6.18
CA ALA A 8 3.39 -6.65 7.32
C ALA A 8 4.24 -6.41 8.58
N ARG A 9 3.73 -6.80 9.75
CA ARG A 9 4.53 -6.86 10.99
C ARG A 9 5.71 -7.83 10.84
N GLU A 10 5.47 -8.91 10.10
CA GLU A 10 6.48 -9.88 9.66
C GLU A 10 6.47 -9.91 8.12
N PRO A 11 7.29 -9.10 7.43
CA PRO A 11 7.32 -9.06 5.97
C PRO A 11 7.75 -10.42 5.38
N LEU A 12 7.20 -10.71 4.20
CA LEU A 12 7.42 -11.98 3.49
C LEU A 12 8.22 -11.79 2.19
N TRP A 13 8.64 -10.56 1.89
CA TRP A 13 9.47 -10.26 0.73
C TRP A 13 10.95 -10.45 1.03
N GLU A 14 11.65 -11.18 0.17
CA GLU A 14 13.08 -11.43 0.33
C GLU A 14 13.88 -10.11 0.39
N GLY A 15 14.75 -9.99 1.40
CA GLY A 15 15.54 -8.77 1.63
C GLY A 15 14.81 -7.67 2.41
N VAL A 16 13.53 -7.84 2.76
CA VAL A 16 12.79 -6.93 3.64
C VAL A 16 12.64 -7.57 5.01
N ALA A 17 13.53 -7.23 5.94
CA ALA A 17 13.48 -7.78 7.30
C ALA A 17 12.44 -7.10 8.20
N ILE A 18 12.15 -5.82 7.94
CA ILE A 18 11.18 -5.01 8.69
C ILE A 18 10.38 -4.14 7.73
N ALA A 19 9.14 -3.81 8.11
CA ALA A 19 8.30 -2.91 7.33
C ALA A 19 9.02 -1.57 7.09
N PRO A 20 9.19 -1.13 5.83
CA PRO A 20 9.86 0.13 5.53
C PRO A 20 9.20 1.29 6.26
N LYS A 21 10.02 2.11 6.93
CA LYS A 21 9.59 3.28 7.73
C LYS A 21 8.62 2.92 8.88
N GLY A 22 8.51 1.66 9.27
CA GLY A 22 7.53 1.22 10.28
C GLY A 22 6.07 1.36 9.81
N VAL A 23 5.84 1.49 8.50
CA VAL A 23 4.49 1.58 7.93
C VAL A 23 3.93 0.17 7.80
N HIS A 24 2.87 -0.11 8.55
CA HIS A 24 2.13 -1.36 8.47
C HIS A 24 0.91 -1.23 7.55
N LEU A 25 0.64 -2.25 6.74
CA LEU A 25 -0.48 -2.33 5.78
C LEU A 25 -1.06 -3.75 5.75
N GLU A 26 -1.21 -4.34 6.94
CA GLU A 26 -1.64 -5.74 7.12
C GLU A 26 -3.13 -5.84 7.49
N THR A 27 -3.64 -4.94 8.34
CA THR A 27 -5.06 -4.88 8.73
C THR A 27 -5.82 -3.73 8.05
N PRO A 28 -7.16 -3.75 8.01
CA PRO A 28 -7.97 -2.63 7.53
C PRO A 28 -7.66 -1.31 8.25
N GLU A 29 -7.44 -1.37 9.57
CA GLU A 29 -7.09 -0.21 10.38
C GLU A 29 -5.71 0.34 10.01
N ASP A 30 -4.72 -0.54 9.85
CA ASP A 30 -3.38 -0.16 9.40
C ASP A 30 -3.43 0.58 8.05
N ILE A 31 -4.19 0.04 7.09
CA ILE A 31 -4.41 0.65 5.77
C ILE A 31 -5.11 2.01 5.91
N TRP A 32 -6.18 2.07 6.72
CA TRP A 32 -6.94 3.30 6.91
C TRP A 32 -6.08 4.41 7.54
N MET A 33 -5.30 4.08 8.57
CA MET A 33 -4.39 5.01 9.24
C MET A 33 -3.32 5.56 8.28
N ASN A 34 -2.88 4.75 7.32
CA ASN A 34 -1.84 5.11 6.34
C ASN A 34 -2.39 5.59 4.98
N ARG A 35 -3.71 5.75 4.83
CA ARG A 35 -4.38 6.03 3.54
C ARG A 35 -3.80 7.19 2.73
N HIS A 36 -3.38 8.29 3.36
CA HIS A 36 -2.77 9.43 2.67
C HIS A 36 -1.36 9.11 2.15
N GLY A 37 -0.61 8.28 2.88
CA GLY A 37 0.67 7.76 2.40
C GLY A 37 0.47 6.84 1.21
N ILE A 38 -0.54 5.95 1.26
CA ILE A 38 -0.91 5.08 0.15
C ILE A 38 -1.29 5.91 -1.08
N GLU A 39 -2.12 6.95 -0.92
CA GLU A 39 -2.48 7.86 -2.00
C GLU A 39 -1.24 8.47 -2.66
N MET A 40 -0.36 9.07 -1.87
CA MET A 40 0.81 9.75 -2.40
C MET A 40 1.73 8.77 -3.13
N GLN A 41 2.00 7.61 -2.54
CA GLN A 41 3.03 6.70 -3.02
C GLN A 41 2.53 5.75 -4.13
N ALA A 42 1.31 5.23 -4.02
CA ALA A 42 0.78 4.26 -4.96
C ALA A 42 -0.09 4.92 -6.04
N VAL A 43 -0.80 6.02 -5.74
CA VAL A 43 -1.71 6.63 -6.73
C VAL A 43 -1.08 7.82 -7.44
N ARG A 44 -0.45 8.74 -6.71
CA ARG A 44 0.00 10.02 -7.31
C ARG A 44 1.38 9.96 -7.94
N THR A 45 2.35 9.33 -7.27
CA THR A 45 3.74 9.33 -7.74
C THR A 45 4.16 8.03 -8.42
N HIS A 46 3.37 6.96 -8.22
CA HIS A 46 3.71 5.60 -8.63
C HIS A 46 5.05 5.12 -8.06
N ALA A 47 5.51 5.75 -6.96
CA ALA A 47 6.75 5.38 -6.29
C ALA A 47 6.66 3.98 -5.67
N MET A 48 5.45 3.55 -5.28
CA MET A 48 5.21 2.23 -4.71
C MET A 48 4.42 1.30 -5.65
N PRO A 49 4.80 0.01 -5.68
CA PRO A 49 6.02 -0.54 -5.06
C PRO A 49 7.29 -0.03 -5.80
N PRO A 50 8.48 -0.04 -5.15
CA PRO A 50 9.70 0.47 -5.79
C PRO A 50 9.95 -0.21 -7.13
N GLY A 51 10.19 0.56 -8.20
CA GLY A 51 10.40 0.00 -9.54
C GLY A 51 9.21 -0.80 -10.09
N ASN A 52 8.02 -0.65 -9.51
CA ASN A 52 6.84 -1.46 -9.80
C ASN A 52 7.08 -2.97 -9.72
N ILE A 53 7.89 -3.45 -8.75
CA ILE A 53 8.32 -4.87 -8.65
C ILE A 53 7.20 -5.91 -8.51
N THR A 54 5.99 -5.51 -8.12
CA THR A 54 4.83 -6.42 -8.13
C THR A 54 3.94 -6.23 -9.34
N GLU A 55 4.29 -5.33 -10.26
CA GLU A 55 3.51 -5.04 -11.47
C GLU A 55 2.10 -4.55 -11.13
N VAL A 56 2.01 -3.52 -10.28
CA VAL A 56 0.72 -2.86 -10.00
C VAL A 56 0.28 -2.14 -11.27
N GLU A 57 -0.87 -2.57 -11.79
CA GLU A 57 -1.48 -2.01 -12.99
C GLU A 57 -2.23 -0.72 -12.71
N GLU A 58 -2.48 0.05 -13.77
CA GLU A 58 -3.22 1.31 -13.65
C GLU A 58 -4.66 1.08 -13.15
N ASP A 59 -5.31 -0.02 -13.54
CA ASP A 59 -6.63 -0.38 -13.02
C ASP A 59 -6.64 -0.63 -11.51
N GLU A 60 -5.59 -1.26 -10.98
CA GLU A 60 -5.46 -1.48 -9.55
C GLU A 60 -5.25 -0.14 -8.81
N ARG A 61 -4.50 0.80 -9.39
CA ARG A 61 -4.34 2.16 -8.85
C ARG A 61 -5.66 2.93 -8.88
N ARG A 62 -6.47 2.76 -9.93
CA ARG A 62 -7.82 3.33 -10.02
C ARG A 62 -8.73 2.83 -8.91
N VAL A 63 -8.66 1.55 -8.54
CA VAL A 63 -9.42 1.01 -7.41
C VAL A 63 -9.05 1.72 -6.10
N ILE A 64 -7.75 1.90 -5.84
CA ILE A 64 -7.28 2.61 -4.65
C ILE A 64 -7.74 4.07 -4.66
N ALA A 65 -7.62 4.75 -5.81
CA ALA A 65 -8.05 6.13 -5.99
C ALA A 65 -9.57 6.29 -5.74
N ALA A 66 -10.38 5.37 -6.24
CA ALA A 66 -11.83 5.37 -6.04
C ALA A 66 -12.21 5.17 -4.58
N TRP A 67 -11.54 4.24 -3.88
CA TRP A 67 -11.75 4.03 -2.44
C TRP A 67 -11.39 5.29 -1.62
N LEU A 68 -10.28 5.96 -1.94
CA LEU A 68 -9.89 7.23 -1.30
C LEU A 68 -10.91 8.34 -1.58
N ALA A 69 -11.38 8.47 -2.83
CA ALA A 69 -12.37 9.47 -3.23
C ALA A 69 -13.73 9.26 -2.54
N ALA A 70 -14.08 8.01 -2.21
CA ALA A 70 -15.26 7.66 -1.43
C ALA A 70 -15.10 7.92 0.09
N GLY A 71 -14.01 8.53 0.52
CA GLY A 71 -13.73 8.84 1.93
C GLY A 71 -13.04 7.70 2.68
N ALA A 72 -12.46 6.72 1.98
CA ALA A 72 -11.77 5.59 2.56
C ALA A 72 -12.60 4.87 3.65
N PRO A 73 -13.80 4.35 3.32
CA PRO A 73 -14.61 3.63 4.30
C PRO A 73 -13.82 2.44 4.86
N LEU A 74 -13.83 2.30 6.19
CA LEU A 74 -13.39 1.09 6.86
C LEU A 74 -14.35 -0.03 6.48
N GLN A 75 -13.79 -1.16 6.04
CA GLN A 75 -14.53 -2.38 5.76
C GLN A 75 -14.56 -3.27 6.99
#